data_AF-A0A3D5YPT5-F1
#
_entry.id   AF-A0A3D5YPT5-F1
#
_cell.length_a   1.000
_cell.length_b   1.000
_cell.length_c   1.000
_cell.angle_alpha   90.00
_cell.angle_beta   90.00
_cell.angle_gamma   90.00
#
_symmetry.space_group_name_H-M   'P 1'
#
loop_
_entity.id
_entity.type
_entity.pdbx_description
1 polymer ?
#
loop_
_entity_poly.entity_id
_entity_poly.type
_entity_poly.pdbx_seq_one_letter_code
_entity_poly.pdbx_strand_id
1 'polypeptide(L)'
;DEKVSFLYAKLYFDGLLRLAEYALAIEFLADNLKVETLHLIYSDAILALSKKLEDKIQVDKLNLIAEKSLFADKSNANLLLALGILSYHQQRFAKSQAYLEASSNLKPSLDVYVFLGLVAKDTQNSQLLAESHQQLIANIRNLA
;
A
#
# COMPACT_ATOMS: atom_id res chain seq x y z
N ASP A 1 20.15 21.55 -7.10
CA ASP A 1 19.60 20.91 -8.31
C ASP A 1 18.58 19.87 -7.87
N GLU A 2 17.29 20.12 -8.10
CA GLU A 2 16.17 19.33 -7.54
C GLU A 2 16.21 17.85 -7.96
N LYS A 3 16.72 17.57 -9.17
CA LYS A 3 16.88 16.19 -9.67
C LYS A 3 17.88 15.38 -8.84
N VAL A 4 18.95 16.02 -8.36
CA VAL A 4 19.96 15.38 -7.51
C VAL A 4 19.37 15.08 -6.13
N SER A 5 18.58 16.01 -5.56
CA SER A 5 17.87 15.80 -4.29
C SER A 5 16.85 14.66 -4.36
N PHE A 6 16.11 14.55 -5.48
CA PHE A 6 15.16 13.47 -5.72
C PHE A 6 15.86 12.09 -5.78
N LEU A 7 16.94 11.97 -6.56
CA LEU A 7 17.65 10.70 -6.70
C LEU A 7 18.28 10.26 -5.38
N TYR A 8 18.83 11.20 -4.62
CA TYR A 8 19.39 10.93 -3.30
C TYR A 8 18.32 10.42 -2.32
N ALA A 9 17.17 11.11 -2.25
CA ALA A 9 16.05 10.69 -1.42
C ALA A 9 15.57 9.27 -1.75
N LYS A 10 15.45 8.95 -3.04
CA LYS A 10 15.09 7.61 -3.50
C LYS A 10 16.12 6.56 -3.09
N LEU A 11 17.41 6.80 -3.35
CA LEU A 11 18.48 5.86 -3.00
C LEU A 11 18.57 5.64 -1.50
N TYR A 12 18.41 6.70 -0.71
CA TYR A 12 18.38 6.63 0.75
C TYR A 12 17.22 5.75 1.23
N PHE A 13 16.00 6.01 0.75
CA PHE A 13 14.82 5.23 1.09
C PHE A 13 14.95 3.75 0.67
N ASP A 14 15.41 3.49 -0.56
CA ASP A 14 15.67 2.12 -1.05
C ASP A 14 16.71 1.40 -0.18
N GLY A 15 17.71 2.13 0.33
CA GLY A 15 18.68 1.63 1.30
C GLY A 15 18.02 1.21 2.62
N LEU A 16 17.17 2.05 3.19
CA LEU A 16 16.43 1.75 4.42
C LEU A 16 15.55 0.50 4.25
N LEU A 17 14.86 0.37 3.12
CA LEU A 17 14.06 -0.82 2.82
C LEU A 17 14.88 -2.10 2.73
N ARG A 18 16.07 -2.05 2.09
CA ARG A 18 16.95 -3.22 1.95
C ARG A 18 17.55 -3.66 3.27
N LEU A 19 17.81 -2.72 4.17
CA LEU A 19 18.34 -2.98 5.52
C LEU A 19 17.24 -3.35 6.54
N ALA A 20 15.98 -3.40 6.10
CA ALA A 20 14.81 -3.60 6.96
C ALA A 20 14.65 -2.53 8.07
N GLU A 21 15.20 -1.33 7.84
CA GLU A 21 15.10 -0.17 8.73
C GLU A 21 13.75 0.54 8.54
N TYR A 22 12.65 -0.19 8.73
CA TYR A 22 11.30 0.27 8.39
C TYR A 22 10.84 1.46 9.23
N ALA A 23 11.23 1.50 10.51
CA ALA A 23 10.95 2.65 11.38
C ALA A 23 11.58 3.94 10.81
N LEU A 24 12.86 3.88 10.43
CA LEU A 24 13.55 5.02 9.82
C LEU A 24 12.96 5.38 8.46
N ALA A 25 12.52 4.39 7.67
CA ALA A 25 11.87 4.62 6.39
C ALA A 25 10.53 5.37 6.57
N ILE A 26 9.75 5.02 7.59
CA ILE A 26 8.49 5.69 7.94
C ILE A 26 8.75 7.12 8.41
N GLU A 27 9.74 7.35 9.28
CA GLU A 27 10.10 8.70 9.72
C GLU A 27 10.56 9.57 8.54
N PHE A 28 11.37 9.01 7.63
CA PHE A 28 11.78 9.70 6.41
C PHE A 28 10.59 10.13 5.55
N LEU A 29 9.58 9.27 5.39
CA LEU A 29 8.35 9.63 4.67
C LEU A 29 7.56 10.73 5.40
N ALA A 30 7.47 10.67 6.72
CA ALA A 30 6.77 11.66 7.53
C ALA A 30 7.40 13.05 7.41
N ASP A 31 8.74 13.13 7.51
CA ASP A 31 9.51 14.38 7.45
C ASP A 31 9.42 15.06 6.08
N ASN A 32 9.31 14.26 5.01
CA ASN A 32 9.38 14.77 3.66
C ASN A 32 8.01 14.80 2.94
N LEU A 33 6.91 14.54 3.65
CA LEU A 33 5.55 14.46 3.06
C LEU A 33 5.11 15.72 2.31
N LYS A 34 5.65 16.89 2.69
CA LYS A 34 5.32 18.20 2.07
C LYS A 34 6.12 18.48 0.78
N VAL A 35 7.08 17.65 0.43
CA VAL A 35 7.94 17.86 -0.74
C VAL A 35 7.27 17.28 -1.97
N GLU A 36 6.64 18.14 -2.79
CA GLU A 36 5.83 17.74 -3.95
C GLU A 36 6.60 16.87 -4.96
N THR A 37 7.88 17.18 -5.20
CA THR A 37 8.73 16.43 -6.14
C THR A 37 8.94 14.97 -5.72
N LEU A 38 8.70 14.63 -4.44
CA LEU A 38 8.84 13.29 -3.90
C LEU A 38 7.51 12.53 -3.82
N HIS A 39 6.37 13.17 -4.09
CA HIS A 39 5.04 12.53 -4.01
C HIS A 39 4.90 11.31 -4.91
N LEU A 40 5.51 11.34 -6.10
CA LEU A 40 5.50 10.24 -7.06
C LEU A 40 6.15 8.96 -6.50
N ILE A 41 7.26 9.09 -5.75
CA ILE A 41 7.94 7.93 -5.16
C ILE A 41 7.31 7.50 -3.83
N TYR A 42 6.54 8.36 -3.18
CA TYR A 42 5.89 8.04 -1.91
C TYR A 42 4.81 6.99 -2.06
N SER A 43 4.01 7.03 -3.12
CA SER A 43 2.96 6.02 -3.30
C SER A 43 3.53 4.61 -3.42
N ASP A 44 4.63 4.45 -4.18
CA ASP A 44 5.36 3.19 -4.30
C ASP A 44 6.05 2.78 -3.00
N ALA A 45 6.68 3.74 -2.31
CA ALA A 45 7.35 3.54 -1.03
C ALA A 45 6.39 3.08 0.08
N ILE A 46 5.25 3.75 0.20
CA ILE A 46 4.19 3.45 1.17
C ILE A 46 3.62 2.06 0.88
N LEU A 47 3.40 1.72 -0.40
CA LEU A 47 2.96 0.39 -0.80
C LEU A 47 4.01 -0.70 -0.52
N ALA A 48 5.30 -0.41 -0.73
CA ALA A 48 6.37 -1.35 -0.43
C ALA A 48 6.49 -1.64 1.08
N LEU A 49 6.34 -0.60 1.91
CA LEU A 49 6.35 -0.74 3.37
C LEU A 49 5.10 -1.49 3.87
N SER A 50 3.90 -1.18 3.37
CA SER A 50 2.66 -1.77 3.88
C SER A 50 2.66 -3.31 3.85
N LYS A 51 3.38 -3.91 2.88
CA LYS A 51 3.55 -5.35 2.73
C LYS A 51 4.58 -5.99 3.66
N LYS A 52 5.37 -5.19 4.37
CA LYS A 52 6.53 -5.64 5.18
C LYS A 52 6.35 -5.42 6.67
N LEU A 53 5.39 -4.60 7.08
CA LEU A 53 5.20 -4.22 8.47
C LEU A 53 4.43 -5.30 9.24
N GLU A 54 4.98 -5.71 10.37
CA GLU A 54 4.31 -6.56 11.36
C GLU A 54 4.03 -5.81 12.67
N ASP A 55 4.85 -4.79 12.96
CA ASP A 55 4.73 -3.99 14.18
C ASP A 55 3.53 -3.03 14.10
N LYS A 56 2.66 -3.09 15.10
CA LYS A 56 1.42 -2.31 15.15
C LYS A 56 1.67 -0.80 15.16
N ILE A 57 2.71 -0.34 15.86
CA ILE A 57 3.03 1.10 15.94
C ILE A 57 3.45 1.61 14.56
N GLN A 58 4.26 0.84 13.85
CA GLN A 58 4.69 1.17 12.49
C GLN A 58 3.50 1.14 11.51
N VAL A 59 2.61 0.15 11.61
CA VAL A 59 1.39 0.07 10.80
C VAL A 59 0.52 1.31 11.01
N ASP A 60 0.30 1.72 12.27
CA ASP A 60 -0.51 2.89 12.59
C ASP A 60 0.10 4.19 12.07
N LYS A 61 1.43 4.36 12.22
CA LYS A 61 2.16 5.51 11.68
C LYS A 61 2.08 5.57 10.16
N LEU A 62 2.33 4.46 9.47
CA LEU A 62 2.28 4.43 8.01
C LEU A 62 0.86 4.67 7.48
N ASN A 63 -0.16 4.16 8.17
CA ASN A 63 -1.57 4.41 7.81
C ASN A 63 -1.88 5.92 7.81
N LEU A 64 -1.44 6.65 8.83
CA LEU A 64 -1.64 8.11 8.89
C LEU A 64 -0.94 8.84 7.74
N ILE A 65 0.27 8.41 7.37
CA ILE A 65 1.01 8.98 6.23
C ILE A 65 0.24 8.69 4.93
N ALA A 66 -0.19 7.45 4.73
CA ALA A 66 -0.92 7.03 3.54
C ALA A 66 -2.26 7.77 3.38
N GLU A 67 -3.02 7.98 4.46
CA GLU A 67 -4.27 8.76 4.44
C GLU A 67 -4.03 10.22 4.02
N LYS A 68 -2.98 10.85 4.54
CA LYS A 68 -2.60 12.22 4.16
C LYS A 68 -2.16 12.29 2.70
N SER A 69 -1.40 11.32 2.22
CA SER A 69 -1.01 11.23 0.81
C SER A 69 -2.23 11.04 -0.11
N LEU A 70 -3.18 10.18 0.28
CA LEU A 70 -4.40 9.94 -0.51
C LEU A 70 -5.29 11.19 -0.58
N PHE A 71 -5.28 12.04 0.46
CA PHE A 71 -6.00 13.31 0.42
C PHE A 71 -5.52 14.23 -0.72
N ALA A 72 -4.21 14.21 -1.02
CA ALA A 72 -3.62 14.98 -2.11
C ALA A 72 -3.90 14.35 -3.50
N ASP A 73 -3.96 13.02 -3.58
CA ASP A 73 -4.25 12.27 -4.81
C ASP A 73 -5.25 11.14 -4.53
N LYS A 74 -6.56 11.47 -4.60
CA LYS A 74 -7.66 10.57 -4.19
C LYS A 74 -7.83 9.35 -5.10
N SER A 75 -7.27 9.39 -6.29
CA SER A 75 -7.39 8.33 -7.30
C SER A 75 -6.10 7.54 -7.47
N ASN A 76 -5.22 7.59 -6.46
CA ASN A 76 -3.97 6.83 -6.49
C ASN A 76 -4.19 5.37 -6.10
N ALA A 77 -4.13 4.47 -7.08
CA ALA A 77 -4.36 3.04 -6.87
C ALA A 77 -3.36 2.41 -5.87
N ASN A 78 -2.11 2.87 -5.84
CA ASN A 78 -1.08 2.34 -4.94
C ASN A 78 -1.34 2.77 -3.48
N LEU A 79 -1.75 4.01 -3.25
CA LEU A 79 -2.13 4.48 -1.91
C LEU A 79 -3.40 3.76 -1.40
N LEU A 80 -4.39 3.55 -2.27
CA LEU A 80 -5.59 2.78 -1.94
C LEU A 80 -5.23 1.33 -1.58
N LEU A 81 -4.37 0.66 -2.37
CA LEU A 81 -3.89 -0.68 -2.04
C LEU A 81 -3.15 -0.70 -0.70
N ALA A 82 -2.25 0.26 -0.46
CA ALA A 82 -1.51 0.33 0.78
C ALA A 82 -2.43 0.51 2.00
N LEU A 83 -3.43 1.39 1.91
CA LEU A 83 -4.44 1.57 2.96
C LEU A 83 -5.30 0.33 3.17
N GLY A 84 -5.62 -0.40 2.11
CA GLY A 84 -6.29 -1.69 2.17
C GLY A 84 -5.51 -2.72 2.98
N ILE A 85 -4.21 -2.85 2.69
CA ILE A 85 -3.28 -3.75 3.40
C ILE A 85 -3.13 -3.34 4.87
N LEU A 86 -2.89 -2.06 5.14
CA LEU A 86 -2.72 -1.56 6.52
C LEU A 86 -4.00 -1.73 7.34
N SER A 87 -5.16 -1.46 6.73
CA SER A 87 -6.46 -1.69 7.38
C SER A 87 -6.69 -3.17 7.69
N TYR A 88 -6.23 -4.10 6.84
CA TYR A 88 -6.28 -5.53 7.12
C TYR A 88 -5.43 -5.89 8.34
N HIS A 89 -4.18 -5.41 8.42
CA HIS A 89 -3.31 -5.64 9.58
C HIS A 89 -3.90 -5.05 10.88
N GLN A 90 -4.65 -3.96 10.78
CA GLN A 90 -5.40 -3.37 11.89
C GLN A 90 -6.73 -4.09 12.20
N GLN A 91 -7.06 -5.18 11.50
CA GLN A 91 -8.32 -5.93 11.60
C GLN A 91 -9.57 -5.08 11.30
N ARG A 92 -9.41 -4.02 10.51
CA ARG A 92 -10.49 -3.14 10.04
C ARG A 92 -11.02 -3.64 8.71
N PHE A 93 -11.58 -4.85 8.69
CA PHE A 93 -11.91 -5.59 7.47
C PHE A 93 -12.81 -4.83 6.49
N ALA A 94 -13.86 -4.15 6.98
CA ALA A 94 -14.74 -3.36 6.11
C ALA A 94 -14.01 -2.21 5.40
N LYS A 95 -13.10 -1.52 6.10
CA LYS A 95 -12.25 -0.47 5.49
C LYS A 95 -11.25 -1.07 4.52
N SER A 96 -10.64 -2.19 4.90
CA SER A 96 -9.71 -2.92 4.05
C SER A 96 -10.37 -3.28 2.73
N GLN A 97 -11.53 -3.94 2.76
CA GLN A 97 -12.30 -4.29 1.57
C GLN A 97 -12.60 -3.07 0.71
N ALA A 98 -13.13 -1.99 1.30
CA ALA A 98 -13.49 -0.78 0.55
C ALA A 98 -12.29 -0.15 -0.20
N TYR A 99 -11.13 -0.06 0.46
CA TYR A 99 -9.92 0.46 -0.17
C TYR A 99 -9.36 -0.47 -1.26
N LEU A 100 -9.41 -1.78 -1.02
CA LEU A 100 -8.94 -2.78 -1.98
C LEU A 100 -9.82 -2.81 -3.24
N GLU A 101 -11.15 -2.77 -3.08
CA GLU A 101 -12.11 -2.69 -4.20
C GLU A 101 -11.90 -1.40 -5.00
N ALA A 102 -11.75 -0.26 -4.33
CA ALA A 102 -11.44 1.01 -4.97
C ALA A 102 -10.11 0.95 -5.75
N SER A 103 -9.08 0.31 -5.19
CA SER A 103 -7.81 0.08 -5.88
C SER A 103 -7.99 -0.81 -7.12
N SER A 104 -8.71 -1.93 -7.02
CA SER A 104 -8.95 -2.82 -8.18
C SER A 104 -9.70 -2.13 -9.32
N ASN A 105 -10.65 -1.25 -9.01
CA ASN A 105 -11.42 -0.52 -10.01
C ASN A 105 -10.55 0.45 -10.82
N LEU A 106 -9.45 0.95 -10.24
CA LEU A 106 -8.50 1.84 -10.90
C LEU A 106 -7.40 1.05 -11.61
N LYS A 107 -6.81 0.09 -10.91
CA LYS A 107 -5.71 -0.74 -11.42
C LYS A 107 -5.75 -2.13 -10.77
N PRO A 108 -6.30 -3.14 -11.46
CA PRO A 108 -6.22 -4.52 -11.02
C PRO A 108 -4.77 -4.94 -10.74
N SER A 109 -4.56 -5.67 -9.64
CA SER A 109 -3.25 -6.25 -9.30
C SER A 109 -3.41 -7.53 -8.49
N LEU A 110 -2.39 -8.39 -8.51
CA LEU A 110 -2.40 -9.64 -7.75
C LEU A 110 -2.55 -9.38 -6.24
N ASP A 111 -1.86 -8.37 -5.71
CA ASP A 111 -1.92 -8.03 -4.29
C ASP A 111 -3.34 -7.65 -3.84
N VAL A 112 -4.09 -6.90 -4.66
CA VAL A 112 -5.49 -6.54 -4.34
C VAL A 112 -6.32 -7.81 -4.13
N TYR A 113 -6.24 -8.77 -5.06
CA TYR A 113 -7.06 -9.98 -4.98
C TYR A 113 -6.57 -10.95 -3.89
N VAL A 114 -5.28 -10.99 -3.60
CA VAL A 114 -4.74 -11.73 -2.45
C VAL A 114 -5.34 -11.19 -1.15
N PHE A 115 -5.27 -9.87 -0.92
CA PHE A 115 -5.79 -9.29 0.32
C PHE A 115 -7.31 -9.30 0.41
N LEU A 116 -8.05 -9.17 -0.71
CA LEU A 116 -9.50 -9.39 -0.73
C LEU A 116 -9.86 -10.82 -0.31
N GLY A 117 -9.10 -11.82 -0.78
CA GLY A 117 -9.28 -13.22 -0.36
C GLY A 117 -9.00 -13.44 1.13
N LEU A 118 -7.97 -12.77 1.68
CA LEU A 118 -7.68 -12.80 3.11
C LEU A 118 -8.81 -12.17 3.94
N VAL A 119 -9.29 -10.99 3.55
CA VAL A 119 -10.46 -10.34 4.16
C VAL A 119 -11.68 -11.26 4.10
N ALA A 120 -11.94 -11.88 2.94
CA ALA A 120 -13.07 -12.78 2.76
C ALA A 120 -12.99 -14.01 3.68
N LYS A 121 -11.80 -14.58 3.86
CA LYS A 121 -11.57 -15.71 4.76
C LYS A 121 -11.83 -15.32 6.21
N ASP A 122 -11.29 -14.19 6.67
CA ASP A 122 -11.43 -13.73 8.06
C ASP A 122 -12.85 -13.27 8.40
N THR A 123 -13.60 -12.80 7.39
CA THR A 123 -15.01 -12.40 7.53
C THR A 123 -16.01 -13.49 7.16
N GLN A 124 -15.53 -14.69 6.78
CA GLN A 124 -16.34 -15.83 6.32
C GLN A 124 -17.27 -15.49 5.13
N ASN A 125 -16.87 -14.55 4.28
CA ASN A 125 -17.61 -14.16 3.09
C ASN A 125 -17.23 -15.07 1.91
N SER A 126 -17.99 -16.16 1.73
CA SER A 126 -17.74 -17.16 0.69
C SER A 126 -17.85 -16.60 -0.73
N GLN A 127 -18.73 -15.63 -0.95
CA GLN A 127 -18.90 -14.98 -2.25
C GLN A 127 -17.65 -14.17 -2.62
N LEU A 128 -17.21 -13.27 -1.73
CA LEU A 128 -16.01 -12.47 -1.96
C LEU A 128 -14.77 -13.35 -2.14
N LEU A 129 -14.69 -14.46 -1.40
CA LEU A 129 -13.58 -15.41 -1.54
C LEU A 129 -13.55 -16.02 -2.94
N ALA A 130 -14.69 -16.49 -3.45
CA ALA A 130 -14.78 -17.05 -4.80
C ALA A 130 -14.41 -16.02 -5.87
N GLU A 131 -14.94 -14.80 -5.76
CA GLU A 131 -14.66 -13.69 -6.68
C GLU A 131 -13.17 -13.32 -6.67
N SER A 132 -12.55 -13.19 -5.50
CA SER A 132 -11.13 -12.89 -5.36
C SER A 132 -10.23 -13.95 -6.01
N HIS A 133 -10.54 -15.24 -5.82
CA HIS A 133 -9.79 -16.33 -6.44
C HIS A 133 -9.92 -16.35 -7.97
N GLN A 134 -11.15 -16.14 -8.47
CA GLN A 134 -11.39 -16.06 -9.92
C GLN A 134 -10.59 -14.91 -10.54
N GLN A 135 -10.62 -13.73 -9.92
CA GLN A 135 -9.88 -12.57 -10.41
C GLN A 135 -8.36 -12.76 -10.32
N LEU A 136 -7.87 -13.37 -9.25
CA LEU A 136 -6.45 -13.71 -9.11
C LEU A 136 -5.97 -14.63 -10.24
N ILE A 137 -6.71 -15.71 -10.51
CA ILE A 137 -6.40 -16.65 -11.60
C ILE A 137 -6.44 -15.96 -12.96
N ALA A 138 -7.45 -15.12 -13.22
CA ALA A 138 -7.56 -14.38 -14.47
C ALA A 138 -6.37 -13.42 -14.68
N ASN A 139 -5.94 -12.71 -13.63
CA ASN A 139 -4.80 -11.80 -13.71
C ASN A 139 -3.48 -12.55 -13.93
N ILE A 140 -3.27 -13.70 -13.30
CA ILE A 140 -2.09 -14.55 -13.54
C ILE A 140 -2.05 -15.02 -15.00
N ARG A 141 -3.18 -15.46 -15.56
CA ARG A 141 -3.26 -15.92 -16.95
C ARG A 141 -2.97 -14.82 -17.96
N ASN A 142 -3.36 -13.58 -17.68
CA ASN A 142 -3.10 -12.45 -18.56
C ASN A 142 -1.64 -11.96 -18.52
N LEU A 143 -0.83 -12.45 -17.57
CA LEU A 143 0.60 -12.15 -17.47
C LEU A 143 1.48 -13.19 -18.19
N ALA A 144 0.92 -14.35 -18.55
CA ALA A 144 1.60 -15.46 -19.22
C ALA A 144 1.41 -15.37 -20.74
#